data_AF-A0A2E1PC30-F1
#
_entry.id   AF-A0A2E1PC30-F1
#
_cell.length_a   1.000
_cell.length_b   1.000
_cell.length_c   1.000
_cell.angle_alpha   90.00
_cell.angle_beta   90.00
_cell.angle_gamma   90.00
#
_symmetry.space_group_name_H-M   'P 1'
#
loop_
_entity.id
_entity.type
_entity.pdbx_description
1 polymer ?
#
loop_
_entity_poly.entity_id
_entity_poly.type
_entity_poly.pdbx_seq_one_letter_code
_entity_poly.pdbx_strand_id
1 'polypeptide(L)'
;MTFFGLISFFSILFSANLTAQEPDVQKGKSLFNSQCAACHKLNRNLVGPALNGVSAKYEKDWLYSWIKNSQAMIKSGDPQAVAIYEEYNKVAMNAFPNLSNEDIDNILAYTDYVPPKPTPPPGAPVAQTSSSSSTNDIILILLSFVLLVLVMLLYLINKTLKSLVNQNTVFADQQNNKKGIPIWKAFAKNQFLVFCSVIFLLLSSAYYAYGYMLQVGVDQGYMPIQPIHYSHKIHSGANQIECQYCHSSAKKSKHSGIPSLNVCMNCHENIAEYNGEEDLEKGYTKEFYTNEIKKLYKAVGWDENSQSYTGDTEPVKWVRIHNLPDFVYFNHAQHVNVAGVDCKTCHGPVEEMEILYQHSSLTMGWCINCHRETNVDLKNNEYYQKIHEELSKKYGVDELTAAQMGGLECGKCHY
;
A
#
# COMPACT_ATOMS: atom_id res chain seq x y z
N MET A 1 -30.20 56.07 60.84
CA MET A 1 -31.04 56.59 59.73
C MET A 1 -30.27 56.41 58.43
N THR A 2 -30.89 55.65 57.51
CA THR A 2 -30.77 55.78 56.05
C THR A 2 -29.36 55.84 55.44
N PHE A 3 -28.72 54.68 55.19
CA PHE A 3 -27.90 54.50 53.97
C PHE A 3 -27.46 53.05 53.64
N PHE A 4 -27.80 52.03 54.47
CA PHE A 4 -27.33 50.65 54.25
C PHE A 4 -28.41 49.64 53.83
N GLY A 5 -29.61 50.11 53.47
CA GLY A 5 -30.76 49.23 53.15
C GLY A 5 -31.09 49.06 51.67
N LEU A 6 -30.44 49.79 50.74
CA LEU A 6 -30.87 49.85 49.34
C LEU A 6 -29.95 49.17 48.32
N ILE A 7 -28.80 48.61 48.75
CA ILE A 7 -27.85 47.92 47.84
C ILE A 7 -27.99 46.38 47.91
N SER A 8 -28.60 45.82 48.95
CA SER A 8 -28.79 44.37 49.08
C SER A 8 -30.02 43.79 48.38
N PHE A 9 -30.91 44.61 47.79
CA PHE A 9 -32.13 44.12 47.15
C PHE A 9 -32.06 44.07 45.60
N PHE A 10 -30.99 44.58 44.98
CA PHE A 10 -30.84 44.59 43.51
C PHE A 10 -29.76 43.62 42.99
N SER A 11 -29.23 42.73 43.83
CA SER A 11 -28.25 41.70 43.43
C SER A 11 -28.77 40.26 43.54
N ILE A 12 -30.05 40.05 43.84
CA ILE A 12 -30.67 38.71 43.99
C ILE A 12 -31.65 38.38 42.85
N LEU A 13 -31.84 39.27 41.87
CA LEU A 13 -32.72 39.02 40.70
C LEU A 13 -31.96 38.64 39.41
N PHE A 14 -30.66 38.35 39.47
CA PHE A 14 -29.86 37.97 38.29
C PHE A 14 -29.24 36.57 38.40
N SER A 15 -29.96 35.61 38.99
CA SER A 15 -29.51 34.21 39.04
C SER A 15 -30.69 33.25 38.96
N ALA A 16 -31.47 33.37 37.88
CA ALA A 16 -32.37 32.32 37.40
C ALA A 16 -32.60 32.47 35.90
N ASN A 17 -31.52 32.64 35.12
CA ASN A 17 -31.58 32.15 33.74
C ASN A 17 -31.31 30.66 33.82
N LEU A 18 -32.36 29.84 33.75
CA LEU A 18 -32.24 28.46 33.31
C LEU A 18 -31.65 28.50 31.89
N THR A 19 -30.33 28.50 31.79
CA THR A 19 -29.65 28.15 30.54
C THR A 19 -29.91 26.68 30.31
N ALA A 20 -30.81 26.36 29.38
CA ALA A 20 -30.72 25.10 28.66
C ALA A 20 -29.29 25.02 28.10
N GLN A 21 -28.53 24.02 28.52
CA GLN A 21 -27.19 23.79 28.02
C GLN A 21 -27.31 23.44 26.54
N GLU A 22 -26.71 24.27 25.66
CA GLU A 22 -26.65 23.99 24.23
C GLU A 22 -26.04 22.58 24.01
N PRO A 23 -26.61 21.75 23.13
CA PRO A 23 -26.11 20.40 22.88
C PRO A 23 -24.63 20.38 22.44
N ASP A 24 -23.83 19.51 23.04
CA ASP A 24 -22.41 19.32 22.74
C ASP A 24 -22.23 18.29 21.61
N VAL A 25 -21.91 18.80 20.42
CA VAL A 25 -21.66 18.01 19.20
C VAL A 25 -20.46 17.05 19.35
N GLN A 26 -19.42 17.40 20.12
CA GLN A 26 -18.25 16.53 20.30
C GLN A 26 -18.57 15.36 21.22
N LYS A 27 -19.29 15.63 22.32
CA LYS A 27 -19.83 14.58 23.20
C LYS A 27 -20.79 13.68 22.43
N GLY A 28 -21.66 14.27 21.61
CA GLY A 28 -22.56 13.59 20.69
C GLY A 28 -21.86 12.65 19.71
N LYS A 29 -20.78 13.12 19.07
CA LYS A 29 -19.95 12.31 18.17
C LYS A 29 -19.36 11.08 18.87
N SER A 30 -18.86 11.25 20.09
CA SER A 30 -18.29 10.14 20.88
C SER A 30 -19.35 9.08 21.23
N LEU A 31 -20.52 9.54 21.68
CA LEU A 31 -21.65 8.67 21.99
C LEU A 31 -22.19 7.95 20.75
N PHE A 32 -22.32 8.66 19.63
CA PHE A 32 -22.72 8.09 18.35
C PHE A 32 -21.73 7.00 17.89
N ASN A 33 -20.42 7.30 17.92
CA ASN A 33 -19.39 6.37 17.50
C ASN A 33 -19.34 5.11 18.36
N SER A 34 -19.68 5.21 19.65
CA SER A 34 -19.66 4.07 20.58
C SER A 34 -20.93 3.23 20.58
N GLN A 35 -22.11 3.84 20.39
CA GLN A 35 -23.40 3.16 20.58
C GLN A 35 -24.23 3.01 19.30
N CYS A 36 -24.03 3.87 18.29
CA CYS A 36 -24.93 3.98 17.14
C CYS A 36 -24.26 3.68 15.80
N ALA A 37 -22.97 3.98 15.65
CA ALA A 37 -22.25 3.94 14.37
C ALA A 37 -22.08 2.55 13.75
N ALA A 38 -22.32 1.49 14.54
CA ALA A 38 -22.35 0.10 14.09
C ALA A 38 -23.60 -0.20 13.23
N CYS A 39 -24.72 0.47 13.51
CA CYS A 39 -26.00 0.22 12.83
C CYS A 39 -26.46 1.39 11.96
N HIS A 40 -26.02 2.61 12.24
CA HIS A 40 -26.45 3.83 11.54
C HIS A 40 -25.29 4.61 10.93
N LYS A 41 -25.55 5.26 9.80
CA LYS A 41 -24.69 6.30 9.20
C LYS A 41 -25.47 7.60 9.08
N LEU A 42 -24.78 8.72 8.91
CA LEU A 42 -25.43 10.03 8.81
C LEU A 42 -26.20 10.16 7.49
N ASN A 43 -25.57 9.85 6.35
CA ASN A 43 -26.11 10.21 5.03
C ASN A 43 -26.54 9.00 4.18
N ARG A 44 -26.57 7.79 4.73
CA ARG A 44 -26.97 6.56 4.01
C ARG A 44 -27.50 5.50 4.95
N ASN A 45 -28.25 4.54 4.41
CA ASN A 45 -28.79 3.40 5.14
C ASN A 45 -27.69 2.35 5.40
N LEU A 46 -27.80 1.63 6.53
CA LEU A 46 -26.92 0.51 6.89
C LEU A 46 -27.71 -0.65 7.52
N VAL A 47 -27.73 -0.80 8.84
CA VAL A 47 -28.69 -1.73 9.48
C VAL A 47 -29.99 -0.99 9.76
N GLY A 48 -29.87 0.28 10.18
CA GLY A 48 -30.97 1.21 10.27
C GLY A 48 -30.86 2.36 9.25
N PRO A 49 -31.86 3.25 9.23
CA PRO A 49 -31.90 4.41 8.33
C PRO A 49 -30.74 5.38 8.56
N ALA A 50 -30.49 6.20 7.53
CA ALA A 50 -29.70 7.42 7.63
C ALA A 50 -30.26 8.36 8.72
N LEU A 51 -29.39 8.89 9.58
CA LEU A 51 -29.80 9.70 10.73
C LEU A 51 -29.68 11.22 10.53
N ASN A 52 -29.10 11.69 9.42
CA ASN A 52 -29.07 13.12 9.12
C ASN A 52 -30.49 13.66 8.92
N GLY A 53 -30.86 14.69 9.68
CA GLY A 53 -32.17 15.34 9.62
C GLY A 53 -33.26 14.59 10.37
N VAL A 54 -32.91 13.59 11.20
CA VAL A 54 -33.90 12.78 11.92
C VAL A 54 -34.68 13.60 12.96
N SER A 55 -34.05 14.62 13.55
CA SER A 55 -34.69 15.51 14.53
C SER A 55 -35.76 16.42 13.91
N ALA A 56 -35.68 16.67 12.60
CA ALA A 56 -36.70 17.42 11.87
C ALA A 56 -37.89 16.54 11.44
N LYS A 57 -37.70 15.21 11.42
CA LYS A 57 -38.72 14.25 10.96
C LYS A 57 -39.63 13.74 12.09
N TYR A 58 -39.12 13.67 13.31
CA TYR A 58 -39.85 13.14 14.46
C TYR A 58 -39.80 14.09 15.65
N GLU A 59 -40.87 14.07 16.46
CA GLU A 59 -40.95 14.86 17.69
C GLU A 59 -39.87 14.43 18.70
N LYS A 60 -39.34 15.41 19.43
CA LYS A 60 -38.21 15.20 20.35
C LYS A 60 -38.50 14.16 21.44
N ASP A 61 -39.68 14.22 22.04
CA ASP A 61 -40.11 13.28 23.08
C ASP A 61 -40.33 11.85 22.54
N TRP A 62 -40.73 11.73 21.28
CA TRP A 62 -40.84 10.46 20.59
C TRP A 62 -39.45 9.85 20.38
N LEU A 63 -38.47 10.66 19.93
CA LEU A 63 -37.08 10.22 19.75
C LEU A 63 -36.44 9.75 21.07
N TYR A 64 -36.71 10.42 22.20
CA TYR A 64 -36.23 9.94 23.50
C TYR A 64 -36.77 8.56 23.84
N SER A 65 -38.06 8.33 23.61
CA SER A 65 -38.71 7.06 23.89
C SER A 65 -38.20 5.95 22.96
N TRP A 66 -38.04 6.28 21.68
CA TRP A 66 -37.55 5.38 20.64
C TRP A 66 -36.10 4.94 20.89
N ILE A 67 -35.20 5.90 21.14
CA ILE A 67 -33.78 5.63 21.36
C ILE A 67 -33.58 4.83 22.65
N LYS A 68 -34.34 5.13 23.71
CA LYS A 68 -34.23 4.35 24.96
C LYS A 68 -34.76 2.92 24.82
N ASN A 69 -35.91 2.73 24.15
CA ASN A 69 -36.51 1.40 24.00
C ASN A 69 -37.55 1.33 22.86
N SER A 70 -37.07 1.21 21.61
CA SER A 70 -37.94 1.06 20.43
C SER A 70 -38.84 -0.18 20.49
N GLN A 71 -38.36 -1.28 21.09
CA GLN A 71 -39.13 -2.52 21.23
C GLN A 71 -40.38 -2.36 22.10
N ALA A 72 -40.33 -1.51 23.12
CA ALA A 72 -41.51 -1.18 23.92
C ALA A 72 -42.57 -0.45 23.07
N MET A 73 -42.14 0.48 22.21
CA MET A 73 -43.03 1.25 21.32
C MET A 73 -43.66 0.38 20.22
N ILE A 74 -42.88 -0.54 19.65
CA ILE A 74 -43.37 -1.53 18.68
C ILE A 74 -44.43 -2.43 19.35
N LYS A 75 -44.16 -2.94 20.56
CA LYS A 75 -45.10 -3.79 21.30
C LYS A 75 -46.36 -3.06 21.77
N SER A 76 -46.27 -1.77 22.07
CA SER A 76 -47.44 -0.95 22.39
C SER A 76 -48.30 -0.62 21.17
N GLY A 77 -47.85 -0.97 19.95
CA GLY A 77 -48.57 -0.74 18.71
C GLY A 77 -48.49 0.70 18.21
N ASP A 78 -47.41 1.42 18.53
CA ASP A 78 -47.20 2.77 17.97
C ASP A 78 -47.07 2.67 16.43
N PRO A 79 -47.89 3.40 15.65
CA PRO A 79 -47.97 3.22 14.21
C PRO A 79 -46.68 3.64 13.48
N GLN A 80 -45.93 4.61 14.00
CA GLN A 80 -44.67 5.05 13.40
C GLN A 80 -43.56 4.04 13.70
N ALA A 81 -43.50 3.55 14.93
CA ALA A 81 -42.57 2.52 15.38
C ALA A 81 -42.71 1.22 14.57
N VAL A 82 -43.94 0.76 14.37
CA VAL A 82 -44.23 -0.47 13.61
C VAL A 82 -43.89 -0.30 12.13
N ALA A 83 -44.20 0.86 11.53
CA ALA A 83 -43.88 1.13 10.13
C ALA A 83 -42.36 1.09 9.87
N ILE A 84 -41.56 1.73 10.72
CA ILE A 84 -40.09 1.70 10.62
C ILE A 84 -39.57 0.27 10.80
N TYR A 85 -40.13 -0.49 11.74
CA TYR A 85 -39.70 -1.87 11.97
C TYR A 85 -39.96 -2.79 10.77
N GLU A 86 -41.10 -2.64 10.11
CA GLU A 86 -41.42 -3.38 8.87
C GLU A 86 -40.53 -2.94 7.69
N GLU A 87 -40.28 -1.63 7.55
CA GLU A 87 -39.46 -1.06 6.46
C GLU A 87 -37.99 -1.51 6.51
N TYR A 88 -37.40 -1.61 7.71
CA TYR A 88 -35.98 -1.95 7.90
C TYR A 88 -35.80 -3.42 8.33
N ASN A 89 -36.46 -4.33 7.61
CA ASN A 89 -36.26 -5.79 7.69
C ASN A 89 -36.49 -6.42 9.07
N LYS A 90 -37.31 -5.80 9.94
CA LYS A 90 -37.62 -6.33 11.29
C LYS A 90 -36.39 -6.52 12.17
N VAL A 91 -35.32 -5.78 11.90
CA VAL A 91 -34.12 -5.81 12.73
C VAL A 91 -34.39 -5.04 14.02
N ALA A 92 -34.18 -5.68 15.16
CA ALA A 92 -34.40 -5.05 16.46
C ALA A 92 -33.23 -4.12 16.82
N MET A 93 -33.53 -2.84 17.06
CA MET A 93 -32.57 -1.91 17.65
C MET A 93 -32.35 -2.24 19.14
N ASN A 94 -31.11 -2.14 19.59
CA ASN A 94 -30.76 -2.31 21.00
C ASN A 94 -31.48 -1.26 21.87
N ALA A 95 -31.81 -1.63 23.10
CA ALA A 95 -32.34 -0.69 24.09
C ALA A 95 -31.19 0.04 24.79
N PHE A 96 -31.32 1.35 24.94
CA PHE A 96 -30.33 2.20 25.58
C PHE A 96 -30.91 2.91 26.81
N PRO A 97 -31.35 2.17 27.85
CA PRO A 97 -31.96 2.76 29.05
C PRO A 97 -30.99 3.64 29.85
N ASN A 98 -29.69 3.45 29.63
CA ASN A 98 -28.63 4.19 30.30
C ASN A 98 -28.36 5.57 29.68
N LEU A 99 -28.90 5.89 28.49
CA LEU A 99 -28.73 7.21 27.89
C LEU A 99 -29.71 8.20 28.53
N SER A 100 -29.18 9.31 29.06
CA SER A 100 -30.00 10.42 29.53
C SER A 100 -30.61 11.19 28.34
N ASN A 101 -31.61 12.03 28.59
CA ASN A 101 -32.16 12.89 27.53
C ASN A 101 -31.10 13.87 26.99
N GLU A 102 -30.19 14.32 27.85
CA GLU A 102 -29.07 15.18 27.45
C GLU A 102 -28.09 14.43 26.54
N ASP A 103 -27.80 13.15 26.82
CA ASP A 103 -26.95 12.34 25.95
C ASP A 103 -27.59 12.13 24.58
N ILE A 104 -28.92 11.92 24.54
CA ILE A 104 -29.67 11.82 23.29
C ILE A 104 -29.67 13.15 22.54
N ASP A 105 -29.81 14.28 23.23
CA ASP A 105 -29.71 15.62 22.64
C ASP A 105 -28.35 15.86 21.99
N ASN A 106 -27.27 15.46 22.67
CA ASN A 106 -25.92 15.55 22.13
C ASN A 106 -25.76 14.68 20.87
N ILE A 107 -26.29 13.44 20.89
CA ILE A 107 -26.27 12.54 19.72
C ILE A 107 -27.04 13.16 18.55
N LEU A 108 -28.26 13.66 18.77
CA LEU A 108 -29.10 14.27 17.74
C LEU A 108 -28.45 15.54 17.16
N ALA A 109 -27.87 16.37 18.02
CA ALA A 109 -27.13 17.54 17.57
C ALA A 109 -25.93 17.17 16.69
N TYR A 110 -25.25 16.04 16.94
CA TYR A 110 -24.23 15.52 16.05
C TYR A 110 -24.80 14.98 14.72
N THR A 111 -25.96 14.31 14.75
CA THR A 111 -26.54 13.76 13.51
C THR A 111 -27.00 14.83 12.53
N ASP A 112 -27.43 15.99 13.04
CA ASP A 112 -27.86 17.13 12.23
C ASP A 112 -26.73 18.14 11.96
N TYR A 113 -25.55 17.92 12.54
CA TYR A 113 -24.42 18.81 12.38
C TYR A 113 -23.84 18.73 10.95
N VAL A 114 -23.80 19.88 10.27
CA VAL A 114 -23.09 20.04 9.00
C VAL A 114 -21.69 20.59 9.30
N PRO A 115 -20.62 19.76 9.22
CA PRO A 115 -19.28 20.26 9.46
C PRO A 115 -18.86 21.27 8.38
N PRO A 116 -18.20 22.38 8.76
CA PRO A 116 -17.56 23.25 7.78
C PRO A 116 -16.48 22.47 7.03
N LYS A 117 -16.32 22.74 5.73
CA LYS A 117 -15.32 22.11 4.86
C LYS A 117 -13.94 22.21 5.53
N PRO A 118 -13.22 21.10 5.74
CA PRO A 118 -11.92 21.13 6.41
C PRO A 118 -10.96 22.00 5.60
N THR A 119 -10.51 23.10 6.21
CA THR A 119 -9.40 23.90 5.69
C THR A 119 -8.10 23.20 6.08
N PRO A 120 -7.15 23.02 5.13
CA PRO A 120 -5.85 22.43 5.44
C PRO A 120 -5.13 23.23 6.54
N PRO A 121 -4.36 22.58 7.43
CA PRO A 121 -3.50 23.29 8.36
C PRO A 121 -2.49 24.16 7.60
N PRO A 122 -2.11 25.33 8.11
CA PRO A 122 -1.02 26.12 7.52
C PRO A 122 0.28 25.33 7.61
N GLY A 123 0.84 25.03 6.43
CA GLY A 123 2.18 24.50 6.14
C GLY A 123 3.06 24.05 7.30
N ALA A 124 3.17 22.73 7.48
CA ALA A 124 4.37 22.15 8.05
C ALA A 124 5.50 22.20 7.01
N PRO A 125 6.75 22.54 7.39
CA PRO A 125 7.86 22.59 6.45
C PRO A 125 8.15 21.20 5.89
N VAL A 126 8.21 21.13 4.56
CA VAL A 126 8.56 19.94 3.80
C VAL A 126 10.00 19.57 4.09
N ALA A 127 10.21 18.48 4.83
CA ALA A 127 11.51 17.82 4.90
C ALA A 127 11.72 17.06 3.58
N GLN A 128 12.50 17.65 2.68
CA GLN A 128 13.03 16.94 1.51
C GLN A 128 13.89 15.78 1.99
N THR A 129 13.38 14.57 1.85
CA THR A 129 14.15 13.34 2.06
C THR A 129 14.66 12.87 0.71
N SER A 130 15.86 13.32 0.34
CA SER A 130 16.60 12.83 -0.81
C SER A 130 17.24 11.48 -0.48
N SER A 131 16.53 10.39 -0.77
CA SER A 131 17.12 9.06 -0.76
C SER A 131 17.73 8.75 -2.14
N SER A 132 18.98 9.15 -2.35
CA SER A 132 19.88 8.51 -3.31
C SER A 132 21.27 8.39 -2.70
N SER A 133 21.83 7.19 -2.78
CA SER A 133 23.08 6.71 -2.18
C SER A 133 24.24 7.72 -2.26
N SER A 134 24.36 8.54 -1.21
CA SER A 134 25.21 9.74 -1.17
C SER A 134 26.70 9.44 -1.31
N THR A 135 27.13 8.22 -1.00
CA THR A 135 28.55 7.83 -1.06
C THR A 135 29.06 7.78 -2.51
N ASN A 136 28.28 7.23 -3.44
CA ASN A 136 28.69 7.13 -4.84
C ASN A 136 28.71 8.50 -5.53
N ASP A 137 27.73 9.35 -5.25
CA ASP A 137 27.65 10.71 -5.79
C ASP A 137 28.81 11.60 -5.25
N ILE A 138 29.13 11.49 -3.96
CA ILE A 138 30.27 12.21 -3.37
C ILE A 138 31.60 11.72 -3.96
N ILE A 139 31.75 10.40 -4.15
CA ILE A 139 32.96 9.82 -4.77
C ILE A 139 33.11 10.34 -6.21
N LEU A 140 32.04 10.38 -7.00
CA LEU A 140 32.08 10.88 -8.37
C LEU A 140 32.41 12.38 -8.44
N ILE A 141 31.85 13.19 -7.53
CA ILE A 141 32.18 14.62 -7.43
C ILE A 141 33.65 14.81 -7.07
N LEU A 142 34.17 14.07 -6.09
CA LEU A 142 35.58 14.13 -5.69
C LEU A 142 36.52 13.73 -6.85
N LEU A 143 36.20 12.64 -7.55
CA LEU A 143 36.98 12.16 -8.70
C LEU A 143 37.00 13.18 -9.84
N SER A 144 35.85 13.81 -10.11
CA SER A 144 35.73 14.85 -11.13
C SER A 144 36.58 16.10 -10.79
N PHE A 145 36.60 16.50 -9.51
CA PHE A 145 37.42 17.61 -9.02
C PHE A 145 38.93 17.31 -9.15
N VAL A 146 39.39 16.12 -8.75
CA VAL A 146 40.80 15.72 -8.87
C VAL A 146 41.22 15.68 -10.34
N LEU A 147 40.37 15.16 -11.24
CA LEU A 147 40.64 15.15 -12.67
C LEU A 147 40.80 16.58 -13.21
N LEU A 148 39.92 17.50 -12.79
CA LEU A 148 39.96 18.90 -13.23
C LEU A 148 41.24 19.60 -12.76
N VAL A 149 41.68 19.36 -11.52
CA VAL A 149 42.95 19.87 -10.99
C VAL A 149 44.14 19.33 -11.78
N LEU A 150 44.15 18.03 -12.11
CA LEU A 150 45.20 17.43 -12.95
C LEU A 150 45.25 18.04 -14.35
N VAL A 151 44.10 18.26 -14.98
CA VAL A 151 44.01 18.91 -16.29
C VAL A 151 44.51 20.36 -16.22
N MET A 152 44.13 21.10 -15.17
CA MET A 152 44.59 22.47 -14.94
C MET A 152 46.11 22.53 -14.71
N LEU A 153 46.66 21.60 -13.91
CA LEU A 153 48.10 21.51 -13.66
C LEU A 153 48.87 21.21 -14.95
N LEU A 154 48.43 20.23 -15.74
CA LEU A 154 49.02 19.90 -17.05
C LEU A 154 48.94 21.09 -18.02
N TYR A 155 47.83 21.82 -18.02
CA TYR A 155 47.68 23.03 -18.81
C TYR A 155 48.68 24.13 -18.39
N LEU A 156 48.80 24.39 -17.08
CA LEU A 156 49.74 25.36 -16.54
C LEU A 156 51.20 24.97 -16.85
N ILE A 157 51.57 23.69 -16.68
CA ILE A 157 52.90 23.18 -17.03
C ILE A 157 53.18 23.39 -18.52
N ASN A 158 52.24 23.03 -19.40
CA ASN A 158 52.39 23.22 -20.84
C ASN A 158 52.51 24.71 -21.22
N LYS A 159 51.75 25.59 -20.56
CA LYS A 159 51.85 27.04 -20.74
C LYS A 159 53.21 27.57 -20.32
N THR A 160 53.72 27.14 -19.15
CA THR A 160 55.04 27.56 -18.64
C THR A 160 56.17 27.04 -19.51
N LEU A 161 56.11 25.78 -19.96
CA LEU A 161 57.09 25.21 -20.89
C LEU A 161 57.14 26.00 -22.21
N LYS A 162 55.99 26.33 -22.80
CA LYS A 162 55.94 27.18 -24.01
C LYS A 162 56.52 28.58 -23.76
N SER A 163 56.24 29.18 -22.61
CA SER A 163 56.77 30.49 -22.23
C SER A 163 58.30 30.48 -22.11
N LEU A 164 58.87 29.42 -21.54
CA LEU A 164 60.32 29.26 -21.37
C LEU A 164 61.04 28.96 -22.69
N VAL A 165 60.42 28.21 -23.61
CA VAL A 165 60.99 27.97 -24.95
C VAL A 165 61.06 29.26 -25.77
N ASN A 166 60.03 30.12 -25.68
CA ASN A 166 60.03 31.41 -26.38
C ASN A 166 61.08 32.42 -25.87
N GLN A 167 61.55 32.27 -24.63
CA GLN A 167 62.54 33.17 -24.03
C GLN A 167 63.99 32.74 -24.33
N ASN A 168 64.23 31.48 -24.73
CA ASN A 168 65.56 30.97 -25.09
C ASN A 168 65.70 30.85 -26.62
N THR A 169 66.39 31.81 -27.23
CA THR A 169 66.56 31.96 -28.69
C THR A 169 67.23 30.77 -29.39
N VAL A 170 67.97 29.93 -28.67
CA VAL A 170 68.61 28.72 -29.22
C VAL A 170 67.60 27.59 -29.55
N PHE A 171 66.41 27.61 -28.93
CA PHE A 171 65.35 26.61 -29.18
C PHE A 171 64.23 27.13 -30.10
N ALA A 172 64.19 28.44 -30.39
CA ALA A 172 63.15 29.08 -31.19
C ALA A 172 63.18 28.64 -32.68
N ASP A 173 64.37 28.39 -33.24
CA ASP A 173 64.51 27.99 -34.65
C ASP A 173 64.07 26.54 -34.94
N GLN A 174 64.01 25.68 -33.92
CA GLN A 174 63.52 24.30 -34.09
C GLN A 174 61.98 24.19 -33.98
N GLN A 175 61.31 25.21 -33.44
CA GLN A 175 59.89 25.14 -33.08
C GLN A 175 58.93 25.61 -34.19
N ASN A 176 59.42 26.42 -35.13
CA ASN A 176 58.59 27.03 -36.19
C ASN A 176 58.11 26.07 -37.29
N ASN A 177 58.41 24.76 -37.22
CA ASN A 177 58.11 23.85 -38.34
C ASN A 177 57.51 22.48 -37.96
N LYS A 178 56.80 22.37 -36.84
CA LYS A 178 55.93 21.21 -36.59
C LYS A 178 54.54 21.65 -36.19
N LYS A 179 53.65 21.80 -37.18
CA LYS A 179 52.19 21.76 -36.93
C LYS A 179 51.91 20.49 -36.13
N GLY A 180 51.52 20.64 -34.86
CA GLY A 180 51.14 19.52 -34.01
C GLY A 180 50.11 18.65 -34.74
N ILE A 181 50.34 17.34 -34.78
CA ILE A 181 49.42 16.41 -35.44
C ILE A 181 48.08 16.47 -34.68
N PRO A 182 46.93 16.64 -35.36
CA PRO A 182 45.61 16.59 -34.71
C PRO A 182 45.46 15.31 -33.87
N ILE A 183 44.80 15.40 -32.70
CA ILE A 183 44.71 14.28 -31.74
C ILE A 183 44.18 13.00 -32.39
N TRP A 184 43.17 13.08 -33.27
CA TRP A 184 42.66 11.89 -33.98
C TRP A 184 43.70 11.26 -34.91
N LYS A 185 44.53 12.08 -35.58
CA LYS A 185 45.62 11.59 -36.45
C LYS A 185 46.76 11.01 -35.62
N ALA A 186 47.03 11.58 -34.44
CA ALA A 186 48.01 11.04 -33.50
C ALA A 186 47.54 9.69 -32.91
N PHE A 187 46.25 9.59 -32.58
CA PHE A 187 45.59 8.38 -32.15
C PHE A 187 45.60 7.30 -33.25
N ALA A 188 45.16 7.63 -34.47
CA ALA A 188 45.12 6.70 -35.60
C ALA A 188 46.52 6.22 -36.03
N LYS A 189 47.58 7.04 -35.84
CA LYS A 189 48.97 6.62 -36.06
C LYS A 189 49.51 5.72 -34.96
N ASN A 190 48.95 5.77 -33.76
CA ASN A 190 49.36 4.92 -32.65
C ASN A 190 48.60 3.58 -32.70
N GLN A 191 49.19 2.60 -33.40
CA GLN A 191 48.59 1.27 -33.58
C GLN A 191 48.24 0.60 -32.24
N PHE A 192 49.00 0.83 -31.17
CA PHE A 192 48.70 0.29 -29.85
C PHE A 192 47.41 0.90 -29.27
N LEU A 193 47.23 2.22 -29.34
CA LEU A 193 46.00 2.87 -28.86
C LEU A 193 44.78 2.49 -29.69
N VAL A 194 44.92 2.37 -31.02
CA VAL A 194 43.85 1.88 -31.89
C VAL A 194 43.48 0.45 -31.52
N PHE A 195 44.46 -0.44 -31.35
CA PHE A 195 44.24 -1.83 -30.95
C PHE A 195 43.53 -1.94 -29.59
N CYS A 196 44.01 -1.23 -28.57
CA CYS A 196 43.37 -1.20 -27.25
C CYS A 196 41.93 -0.66 -27.32
N SER A 197 41.69 0.36 -28.14
CA SER A 197 40.35 0.94 -28.30
C SER A 197 39.40 0.00 -29.05
N VAL A 198 39.88 -0.73 -30.05
CA VAL A 198 39.10 -1.75 -30.74
C VAL A 198 38.73 -2.88 -29.79
N ILE A 199 39.69 -3.39 -29.00
CA ILE A 199 39.41 -4.40 -27.97
C ILE A 199 38.39 -3.89 -26.97
N PHE A 200 38.58 -2.66 -26.47
CA PHE A 200 37.66 -2.05 -25.52
C PHE A 200 36.23 -1.95 -26.09
N LEU A 201 36.09 -1.50 -27.34
CA LEU A 201 34.79 -1.42 -28.01
C LEU A 201 34.16 -2.79 -28.24
N LEU A 202 34.95 -3.81 -28.60
CA LEU A 202 34.47 -5.19 -28.77
C LEU A 202 34.03 -5.82 -27.44
N LEU A 203 34.79 -5.62 -26.36
CA LEU A 203 34.41 -6.12 -25.04
C LEU A 203 33.20 -5.38 -24.50
N SER A 204 33.13 -4.06 -24.71
CA SER A 204 31.97 -3.26 -24.32
C SER A 204 30.73 -3.69 -25.08
N SER A 205 30.83 -3.87 -26.41
CA SER A 205 29.68 -4.31 -27.22
C SER A 205 29.23 -5.71 -26.82
N ALA A 206 30.16 -6.64 -26.58
CA ALA A 206 29.85 -7.97 -26.08
C ALA A 206 29.17 -7.92 -24.70
N TYR A 207 29.66 -7.08 -23.79
CA TYR A 207 29.08 -6.90 -22.46
C TYR A 207 27.64 -6.38 -22.52
N TYR A 208 27.38 -5.31 -23.29
CA TYR A 208 26.03 -4.75 -23.43
C TYR A 208 25.09 -5.69 -24.20
N ALA A 209 25.57 -6.35 -25.26
CA ALA A 209 24.78 -7.31 -26.01
C ALA A 209 24.40 -8.51 -25.12
N TYR A 210 25.36 -9.08 -24.40
CA TYR A 210 25.12 -10.18 -23.47
C TYR A 210 24.20 -9.76 -22.32
N GLY A 211 24.43 -8.58 -21.74
CA GLY A 211 23.56 -8.01 -20.71
C GLY A 211 22.12 -7.85 -21.17
N TYR A 212 21.91 -7.32 -22.39
CA TYR A 212 20.57 -7.20 -22.98
C TYR A 212 19.91 -8.57 -23.21
N MET A 213 20.65 -9.55 -23.75
CA MET A 213 20.13 -10.90 -23.98
C MET A 213 19.71 -11.60 -22.67
N LEU A 214 20.44 -11.38 -21.56
CA LEU A 214 20.08 -11.94 -20.25
C LEU A 214 18.81 -11.33 -19.64
N GLN A 215 18.35 -10.17 -20.11
CA GLN A 215 17.10 -9.55 -19.64
C GLN A 215 15.86 -10.02 -20.41
N VAL A 216 16.03 -10.80 -21.48
CA VAL A 216 14.89 -11.33 -22.25
C VAL A 216 14.14 -12.36 -21.42
N GLY A 217 12.82 -12.15 -21.26
CA GLY A 217 11.96 -13.03 -20.44
C GLY A 217 12.07 -12.80 -18.94
N VAL A 218 12.63 -11.66 -18.51
CA VAL A 218 12.64 -11.22 -17.11
C VAL A 218 11.61 -10.11 -16.92
N ASP A 219 10.49 -10.45 -16.29
CA ASP A 219 9.35 -9.53 -16.08
C ASP A 219 9.38 -8.83 -14.70
N GLN A 220 10.58 -8.67 -14.11
CA GLN A 220 10.73 -8.03 -12.81
C GLN A 220 10.29 -6.55 -12.89
N GLY A 221 9.47 -6.12 -11.94
CA GLY A 221 8.87 -4.80 -11.92
C GLY A 221 7.65 -4.64 -12.83
N TYR A 222 7.18 -5.71 -13.50
CA TYR A 222 5.96 -5.65 -14.29
C TYR A 222 4.76 -5.27 -13.41
N MET A 223 4.11 -4.15 -13.75
CA MET A 223 3.06 -3.49 -12.96
C MET A 223 1.94 -3.00 -13.90
N PRO A 224 1.01 -3.88 -14.31
CA PRO A 224 -0.10 -3.51 -15.17
C PRO A 224 -1.18 -2.75 -14.40
N ILE A 225 -1.93 -1.91 -15.11
CA ILE A 225 -3.13 -1.26 -14.58
C ILE A 225 -4.23 -2.32 -14.43
N GLN A 226 -4.82 -2.41 -13.24
CA GLN A 226 -5.92 -3.32 -12.94
C GLN A 226 -7.28 -2.65 -13.20
N PRO A 227 -8.36 -3.41 -13.46
CA PRO A 227 -9.70 -2.85 -13.68
C PRO A 227 -10.26 -2.08 -12.48
N ILE A 228 -9.94 -2.56 -11.28
CA ILE A 228 -10.21 -1.91 -9.99
C ILE A 228 -8.86 -1.64 -9.35
N HIS A 229 -8.67 -0.42 -8.85
CA HIS A 229 -7.46 -0.05 -8.11
C HIS A 229 -7.50 -0.68 -6.72
N TYR A 230 -7.07 -1.93 -6.63
CA TYR A 230 -6.99 -2.67 -5.38
C TYR A 230 -5.62 -2.48 -4.71
N SER A 231 -5.64 -1.99 -3.47
CA SER A 231 -4.44 -1.75 -2.67
C SER A 231 -4.19 -2.87 -1.65
N HIS A 232 -3.10 -3.62 -1.82
CA HIS A 232 -2.65 -4.57 -0.79
C HIS A 232 -2.11 -3.83 0.45
N LYS A 233 -1.57 -2.62 0.27
CA LYS A 233 -1.12 -1.75 1.35
C LYS A 233 -2.23 -1.44 2.36
N ILE A 234 -3.45 -1.16 1.90
CA ILE A 234 -4.58 -0.91 2.80
C ILE A 234 -5.03 -2.19 3.50
N HIS A 235 -5.19 -3.29 2.75
CA HIS A 235 -5.77 -4.53 3.29
C HIS A 235 -4.80 -5.31 4.18
N SER A 236 -3.60 -5.63 3.67
CA SER A 236 -2.59 -6.41 4.39
C SER A 236 -1.72 -5.52 5.28
N GLY A 237 -1.40 -4.29 4.83
CA GLY A 237 -0.55 -3.36 5.57
C GLY A 237 -1.29 -2.61 6.69
N ALA A 238 -2.25 -1.75 6.36
CA ALA A 238 -2.91 -0.93 7.37
C ALA A 238 -3.86 -1.75 8.25
N ASN A 239 -4.66 -2.64 7.64
CA ASN A 239 -5.67 -3.43 8.35
C ASN A 239 -5.14 -4.78 8.85
N GLN A 240 -3.89 -5.16 8.53
CA GLN A 240 -3.27 -6.41 8.98
C GLN A 240 -4.10 -7.67 8.65
N ILE A 241 -4.78 -7.67 7.49
CA ILE A 241 -5.52 -8.84 7.03
C ILE A 241 -4.53 -9.89 6.55
N GLU A 242 -4.59 -11.07 7.16
CA GLU A 242 -3.74 -12.21 6.80
C GLU A 242 -3.86 -12.59 5.32
N CYS A 243 -2.71 -12.84 4.68
CA CYS A 243 -2.63 -13.14 3.23
C CYS A 243 -3.57 -14.28 2.80
N GLN A 244 -3.70 -15.30 3.66
CA GLN A 244 -4.46 -16.51 3.39
C GLN A 244 -5.97 -16.37 3.61
N TYR A 245 -6.42 -15.24 4.15
CA TYR A 245 -7.85 -14.94 4.24
C TYR A 245 -8.45 -14.83 2.82
N CYS A 246 -7.82 -14.03 1.97
CA CYS A 246 -8.20 -13.88 0.57
C CYS A 246 -7.63 -15.01 -0.30
N HIS A 247 -6.34 -15.32 -0.15
CA HIS A 247 -5.64 -16.34 -0.94
C HIS A 247 -5.67 -17.73 -0.28
N SER A 248 -6.87 -18.19 0.08
CA SER A 248 -7.09 -19.41 0.87
C SER A 248 -6.60 -20.70 0.19
N SER A 249 -6.55 -20.72 -1.14
CA SER A 249 -6.13 -21.88 -1.93
C SER A 249 -4.62 -22.14 -1.89
N ALA A 250 -3.80 -21.17 -1.46
CA ALA A 250 -2.34 -21.32 -1.37
C ALA A 250 -1.92 -22.53 -0.53
N LYS A 251 -2.70 -22.86 0.52
CA LYS A 251 -2.44 -24.00 1.42
C LYS A 251 -2.94 -25.34 0.89
N LYS A 252 -3.76 -25.40 -0.17
CA LYS A 252 -4.43 -26.66 -0.55
C LYS A 252 -4.25 -27.02 -2.02
N SER A 253 -3.98 -26.03 -2.86
CA SER A 253 -3.92 -26.18 -4.30
C SER A 253 -2.53 -25.88 -4.83
N LYS A 254 -2.25 -26.38 -6.03
CA LYS A 254 -1.07 -25.96 -6.81
C LYS A 254 -1.13 -24.48 -7.20
N HIS A 255 -2.34 -23.94 -7.37
CA HIS A 255 -2.57 -22.56 -7.76
C HIS A 255 -3.21 -21.79 -6.60
N SER A 256 -2.53 -20.74 -6.14
CA SER A 256 -3.15 -19.72 -5.30
C SER A 256 -4.00 -18.80 -6.18
N GLY A 257 -5.30 -19.07 -6.22
CA GLY A 257 -6.25 -18.31 -7.04
C GLY A 257 -6.46 -16.87 -6.54
N ILE A 258 -6.95 -16.02 -7.44
CA ILE A 258 -7.50 -14.70 -7.10
C ILE A 258 -8.82 -14.95 -6.34
N PRO A 259 -9.08 -14.25 -5.21
CA PRO A 259 -10.32 -14.42 -4.46
C PRO A 259 -11.55 -14.14 -5.33
N SER A 260 -12.61 -14.91 -5.14
CA SER A 260 -13.93 -14.59 -5.70
C SER A 260 -14.47 -13.30 -5.07
N LEU A 261 -15.30 -12.56 -5.80
CA LEU A 261 -15.88 -11.31 -5.31
C LEU A 261 -16.73 -11.45 -4.04
N ASN A 262 -17.23 -12.65 -3.73
CA ASN A 262 -17.91 -12.93 -2.46
C ASN A 262 -17.03 -12.61 -1.24
N VAL A 263 -15.72 -12.88 -1.33
CA VAL A 263 -14.77 -12.57 -0.24
C VAL A 263 -14.69 -11.06 -0.02
N CYS A 264 -14.76 -10.26 -1.10
CA CYS A 264 -14.80 -8.82 -1.02
C CYS A 264 -16.09 -8.35 -0.33
N MET A 265 -17.24 -8.93 -0.70
CA MET A 265 -18.53 -8.51 -0.17
C MET A 265 -18.74 -8.85 1.31
N ASN A 266 -18.09 -9.88 1.84
CA ASN A 266 -18.14 -10.21 3.28
C ASN A 266 -17.86 -9.01 4.21
N CYS A 267 -17.02 -8.08 3.76
CA CYS A 267 -16.75 -6.83 4.48
C CYS A 267 -17.39 -5.62 3.78
N HIS A 268 -17.34 -5.57 2.45
CA HIS A 268 -17.79 -4.41 1.69
C HIS A 268 -19.31 -4.22 1.68
N GLU A 269 -20.13 -5.19 2.09
CA GLU A 269 -21.56 -4.92 2.35
C GLU A 269 -21.78 -3.80 3.39
N ASN A 270 -20.88 -3.69 4.38
CA ASN A 270 -20.95 -2.68 5.44
C ASN A 270 -19.95 -1.52 5.24
N ILE A 271 -18.91 -1.73 4.45
CA ILE A 271 -17.83 -0.77 4.18
C ILE A 271 -17.98 -0.20 2.76
N ALA A 272 -18.83 0.84 2.62
CA ALA A 272 -19.10 1.48 1.32
C ALA A 272 -18.29 2.74 1.03
N GLU A 273 -17.65 3.33 2.04
CA GLU A 273 -16.80 4.50 1.87
C GLU A 273 -15.43 4.24 2.46
N TYR A 274 -14.41 4.84 1.85
CA TYR A 274 -13.07 4.81 2.40
C TYR A 274 -12.95 5.83 3.54
N ASN A 275 -12.44 5.40 4.69
CA ASN A 275 -12.24 6.23 5.87
C ASN A 275 -10.79 6.16 6.41
N GLY A 276 -9.85 5.68 5.58
CA GLY A 276 -8.43 5.59 5.93
C GLY A 276 -7.64 6.85 5.53
N GLU A 277 -6.32 6.74 5.56
CA GLU A 277 -5.40 7.83 5.18
C GLU A 277 -5.48 8.14 3.68
N GLU A 278 -5.52 9.44 3.34
CA GLU A 278 -5.49 9.93 1.96
C GLU A 278 -4.05 10.27 1.54
N ASP A 279 -3.65 9.90 0.33
CA ASP A 279 -2.37 10.29 -0.28
C ASP A 279 -2.66 11.33 -1.37
N LEU A 280 -2.69 12.60 -0.95
CA LEU A 280 -3.02 13.72 -1.83
C LEU A 280 -1.97 13.95 -2.92
N GLU A 281 -0.71 13.60 -2.67
CA GLU A 281 0.38 13.77 -3.65
C GLU A 281 0.21 12.85 -4.85
N LYS A 282 -0.29 11.63 -4.62
CA LYS A 282 -0.55 10.65 -5.67
C LYS A 282 -1.99 10.67 -6.18
N GLY A 283 -2.82 11.57 -5.67
CA GLY A 283 -4.23 11.72 -6.07
C GLY A 283 -5.17 10.66 -5.48
N TYR A 284 -4.73 9.93 -4.46
CA TYR A 284 -5.54 8.92 -3.77
C TYR A 284 -6.35 9.57 -2.65
N THR A 285 -7.52 10.09 -3.03
CA THR A 285 -8.47 10.71 -2.10
C THR A 285 -9.51 9.69 -1.60
N LYS A 286 -10.24 10.06 -0.56
CA LYS A 286 -11.42 9.34 -0.07
C LYS A 286 -12.43 9.12 -1.18
N GLU A 287 -12.66 10.14 -2.00
CA GLU A 287 -13.57 10.05 -3.14
C GLU A 287 -13.06 9.04 -4.18
N PHE A 288 -11.77 9.04 -4.49
CA PHE A 288 -11.15 8.08 -5.40
C PHE A 288 -11.41 6.63 -4.94
N TYR A 289 -11.00 6.27 -3.72
CA TYR A 289 -11.18 4.89 -3.23
C TYR A 289 -12.66 4.51 -3.07
N THR A 290 -13.51 5.45 -2.67
CA THR A 290 -14.96 5.20 -2.57
C THR A 290 -15.55 4.89 -3.95
N ASN A 291 -15.08 5.55 -5.01
CA ASN A 291 -15.49 5.24 -6.38
C ASN A 291 -14.95 3.89 -6.86
N GLU A 292 -13.78 3.44 -6.41
CA GLU A 292 -13.28 2.08 -6.69
C GLU A 292 -14.14 1.00 -6.01
N ILE A 293 -14.62 1.23 -4.78
CA ILE A 293 -15.57 0.33 -4.11
C ILE A 293 -16.89 0.24 -4.91
N LYS A 294 -17.38 1.33 -5.50
CA LYS A 294 -18.57 1.29 -6.36
C LYS A 294 -18.39 0.43 -7.61
N LYS A 295 -17.16 0.32 -8.15
CA LYS A 295 -16.88 -0.62 -9.25
C LYS A 295 -17.04 -2.07 -8.81
N LEU A 296 -16.65 -2.39 -7.58
CA LEU A 296 -16.90 -3.72 -6.99
C LEU A 296 -18.41 -3.98 -6.89
N TYR A 297 -19.20 -3.04 -6.37
CA TYR A 297 -20.66 -3.18 -6.29
C TYR A 297 -21.30 -3.40 -7.65
N LYS A 298 -20.88 -2.65 -8.66
CA LYS A 298 -21.33 -2.88 -10.04
C LYS A 298 -20.99 -4.29 -10.51
N ALA A 299 -19.79 -4.79 -10.22
CA ALA A 299 -19.37 -6.13 -10.64
C ALA A 299 -20.19 -7.25 -9.97
N VAL A 300 -20.55 -7.09 -8.69
CA VAL A 300 -21.35 -8.09 -7.96
C VAL A 300 -22.86 -7.87 -8.06
N GLY A 301 -23.31 -6.76 -8.65
CA GLY A 301 -24.72 -6.38 -8.69
C GLY A 301 -25.28 -5.97 -7.32
N TRP A 302 -24.51 -5.26 -6.49
CA TRP A 302 -24.96 -4.78 -5.19
C TRP A 302 -25.56 -3.37 -5.31
N ASP A 303 -26.79 -3.18 -4.83
CA ASP A 303 -27.42 -1.86 -4.72
C ASP A 303 -27.32 -1.33 -3.28
N GLU A 304 -26.65 -0.19 -3.14
CA GLU A 304 -26.41 0.46 -1.85
C GLU A 304 -27.70 0.99 -1.19
N ASN A 305 -28.73 1.33 -1.97
CA ASN A 305 -29.95 1.94 -1.44
C ASN A 305 -30.90 0.88 -0.89
N SER A 306 -31.12 -0.20 -1.65
CA SER A 306 -31.96 -1.32 -1.25
C SER A 306 -31.22 -2.35 -0.39
N GLN A 307 -29.88 -2.26 -0.32
CA GLN A 307 -29.01 -3.20 0.38
C GLN A 307 -29.27 -4.65 -0.01
N SER A 308 -29.44 -4.85 -1.32
CA SER A 308 -29.77 -6.13 -1.90
C SER A 308 -29.02 -6.35 -3.21
N TYR A 309 -28.84 -7.62 -3.57
CA TYR A 309 -28.26 -7.99 -4.84
C TYR A 309 -29.33 -7.90 -5.94
N THR A 310 -29.01 -7.22 -7.04
CA THR A 310 -29.89 -7.04 -8.20
C THR A 310 -29.98 -8.30 -9.07
N GLY A 311 -28.98 -9.18 -8.99
CA GLY A 311 -28.83 -10.36 -9.85
C GLY A 311 -28.04 -10.11 -11.13
N ASP A 312 -27.73 -8.84 -11.44
CA ASP A 312 -26.93 -8.46 -12.61
C ASP A 312 -25.44 -8.42 -12.25
N THR A 313 -24.69 -9.46 -12.62
CA THR A 313 -23.27 -9.60 -12.25
C THR A 313 -22.34 -9.56 -13.46
N GLU A 314 -21.19 -8.90 -13.32
CA GLU A 314 -20.12 -8.88 -14.32
C GLU A 314 -18.78 -9.30 -13.68
N PRO A 315 -18.08 -10.32 -14.21
CA PRO A 315 -16.81 -10.75 -13.63
C PRO A 315 -15.71 -9.70 -13.85
N VAL A 316 -14.94 -9.42 -12.79
CA VAL A 316 -13.76 -8.55 -12.88
C VAL A 316 -12.63 -9.27 -13.62
N LYS A 317 -12.21 -8.70 -14.76
CA LYS A 317 -11.15 -9.25 -15.62
C LYS A 317 -9.76 -8.83 -15.12
N TRP A 318 -9.33 -9.42 -14.01
CA TRP A 318 -8.00 -9.16 -13.44
C TRP A 318 -6.87 -9.48 -14.42
N VAL A 319 -5.83 -8.64 -14.42
CA VAL A 319 -4.60 -8.88 -15.18
C VAL A 319 -3.63 -9.65 -14.30
N ARG A 320 -3.31 -10.88 -14.69
CA ARG A 320 -2.35 -11.73 -13.96
C ARG A 320 -0.94 -11.20 -14.13
N ILE A 321 -0.25 -10.95 -13.02
CA ILE A 321 1.13 -10.43 -13.00
C ILE A 321 2.13 -11.57 -13.03
N HIS A 322 2.06 -12.48 -12.05
CA HIS A 322 2.98 -13.61 -11.97
C HIS A 322 2.53 -14.73 -12.89
N ASN A 323 3.28 -14.95 -13.97
CA ASN A 323 3.03 -16.03 -14.91
C ASN A 323 4.28 -16.88 -15.11
N LEU A 324 4.08 -18.20 -15.20
CA LEU A 324 5.11 -19.16 -15.57
C LEU A 324 4.62 -19.90 -16.81
N PRO A 325 5.52 -20.35 -17.70
CA PRO A 325 5.15 -21.20 -18.82
C PRO A 325 4.40 -22.45 -18.37
N ASP A 326 3.50 -22.95 -19.22
CA ASP A 326 2.62 -24.08 -18.93
C ASP A 326 3.35 -25.42 -18.78
N PHE A 327 4.52 -25.57 -19.39
CA PHE A 327 5.44 -26.68 -19.17
C PHE A 327 6.11 -26.65 -17.79
N VAL A 328 5.88 -25.64 -16.95
CA VAL A 328 6.37 -25.58 -15.58
C VAL A 328 5.27 -25.99 -14.60
N TYR A 329 5.51 -27.07 -13.86
CA TYR A 329 4.68 -27.50 -12.75
C TYR A 329 5.14 -26.83 -11.46
N PHE A 330 4.42 -25.80 -11.02
CA PHE A 330 4.60 -25.17 -9.71
C PHE A 330 3.41 -25.46 -8.80
N ASN A 331 3.68 -25.78 -7.53
CA ASN A 331 2.65 -26.12 -6.54
C ASN A 331 2.79 -25.27 -5.27
N HIS A 332 1.88 -24.31 -5.05
CA HIS A 332 1.88 -23.45 -3.87
C HIS A 332 1.80 -24.23 -2.56
N ALA A 333 0.93 -25.24 -2.45
CA ALA A 333 0.71 -25.97 -1.19
C ALA A 333 1.98 -26.67 -0.68
N GLN A 334 2.84 -27.15 -1.58
CA GLN A 334 4.13 -27.75 -1.20
C GLN A 334 5.08 -26.71 -0.59
N HIS A 335 5.19 -25.55 -1.21
CA HIS A 335 6.09 -24.50 -0.74
C HIS A 335 5.58 -23.84 0.55
N VAL A 336 4.27 -23.66 0.69
CA VAL A 336 3.65 -23.00 1.84
C VAL A 336 3.51 -23.93 3.04
N ASN A 337 3.00 -25.14 2.88
CA ASN A 337 2.73 -26.02 4.03
C ASN A 337 3.88 -26.94 4.38
N VAL A 338 4.57 -27.49 3.38
CA VAL A 338 5.61 -28.49 3.62
C VAL A 338 6.94 -27.79 3.88
N ALA A 339 7.31 -26.84 3.00
CA ALA A 339 8.55 -26.10 3.17
C ALA A 339 8.44 -24.90 4.10
N GLY A 340 7.23 -24.41 4.41
CA GLY A 340 7.03 -23.28 5.31
C GLY A 340 7.60 -21.95 4.78
N VAL A 341 7.70 -21.80 3.46
CA VAL A 341 8.28 -20.59 2.84
C VAL A 341 7.35 -19.41 3.04
N ASP A 342 7.92 -18.29 3.51
CA ASP A 342 7.17 -17.04 3.68
C ASP A 342 6.77 -16.43 2.33
N CYS A 343 5.55 -15.89 2.25
CA CYS A 343 5.01 -15.28 1.04
C CYS A 343 5.93 -14.16 0.49
N LYS A 344 6.55 -13.38 1.38
CA LYS A 344 7.37 -12.22 1.03
C LYS A 344 8.69 -12.61 0.39
N THR A 345 9.19 -13.81 0.65
CA THR A 345 10.39 -14.34 0.01
C THR A 345 10.23 -14.41 -1.52
N CYS A 346 9.03 -14.78 -1.99
CA CYS A 346 8.75 -14.90 -3.41
C CYS A 346 8.13 -13.61 -3.99
N HIS A 347 7.16 -13.01 -3.29
CA HIS A 347 6.35 -11.91 -3.80
C HIS A 347 6.79 -10.51 -3.33
N GLY A 348 7.79 -10.42 -2.46
CA GLY A 348 8.24 -9.16 -1.86
C GLY A 348 7.33 -8.67 -0.73
N PRO A 349 7.55 -7.45 -0.21
CA PRO A 349 6.74 -6.86 0.86
C PRO A 349 5.38 -6.38 0.32
N VAL A 350 4.48 -7.32 0.02
CA VAL A 350 3.17 -7.06 -0.60
C VAL A 350 2.31 -6.13 0.26
N GLU A 351 2.46 -6.17 1.58
CA GLU A 351 1.80 -5.29 2.53
C GLU A 351 2.19 -3.80 2.42
N GLU A 352 3.26 -3.47 1.67
CA GLU A 352 3.67 -2.10 1.39
C GLU A 352 3.24 -1.66 -0.03
N MET A 353 2.70 -2.59 -0.84
CA MET A 353 2.41 -2.36 -2.26
C MET A 353 1.03 -1.74 -2.46
N GLU A 354 1.01 -0.49 -2.90
CA GLU A 354 -0.21 0.20 -3.34
C GLU A 354 -0.75 -0.40 -4.64
N ILE A 355 0.14 -0.67 -5.59
CA ILE A 355 -0.16 -1.43 -6.81
C ILE A 355 0.77 -2.63 -6.81
N LEU A 356 0.23 -3.82 -7.07
CA LEU A 356 1.03 -5.04 -7.11
C LEU A 356 1.96 -5.02 -8.32
N TYR A 357 3.22 -5.41 -8.11
CA TYR A 357 4.20 -5.62 -9.16
C TYR A 357 4.97 -6.92 -8.92
N GLN A 358 5.63 -7.43 -9.96
CA GLN A 358 6.47 -8.63 -9.83
C GLN A 358 7.80 -8.28 -9.15
N HIS A 359 7.96 -8.65 -7.87
CA HIS A 359 9.18 -8.37 -7.11
C HIS A 359 10.37 -9.23 -7.55
N SER A 360 10.16 -10.54 -7.68
CA SER A 360 11.21 -11.52 -8.01
C SER A 360 11.20 -11.88 -9.49
N SER A 361 12.36 -12.24 -10.06
CA SER A 361 12.45 -12.58 -11.49
C SER A 361 11.70 -13.86 -11.87
N LEU A 362 11.56 -14.81 -10.92
CA LEU A 362 10.93 -16.13 -11.12
C LEU A 362 11.50 -16.92 -12.31
N THR A 363 12.74 -16.59 -12.71
CA THR A 363 13.48 -17.33 -13.73
C THR A 363 13.96 -18.68 -13.18
N MET A 364 14.25 -19.63 -14.08
CA MET A 364 14.74 -20.96 -13.69
C MET A 364 15.97 -20.88 -12.75
N GLY A 365 16.91 -19.98 -13.04
CA GLY A 365 18.10 -19.78 -12.20
C GLY A 365 17.75 -19.34 -10.77
N TRP A 366 16.75 -18.47 -10.62
CA TRP A 366 16.25 -18.05 -9.31
C TRP A 366 15.66 -19.24 -8.53
N CYS A 367 14.82 -20.07 -9.17
CA CYS A 367 14.24 -21.26 -8.54
C CYS A 367 15.33 -22.26 -8.11
N ILE A 368 16.31 -22.52 -8.98
CA ILE A 368 17.41 -23.47 -8.70
C ILE A 368 18.27 -22.99 -7.54
N ASN A 369 18.61 -21.70 -7.50
CA ASN A 369 19.42 -21.15 -6.41
C ASN A 369 18.66 -21.22 -5.08
N CYS A 370 17.38 -20.84 -5.06
CA CYS A 370 16.54 -21.01 -3.87
C CYS A 370 16.50 -22.48 -3.42
N HIS A 371 16.32 -23.44 -4.32
CA HIS A 371 16.34 -24.86 -3.95
C HIS A 371 17.69 -25.36 -3.41
N ARG A 372 18.81 -24.73 -3.80
CA ARG A 372 20.15 -25.07 -3.30
C ARG A 372 20.44 -24.47 -1.93
N GLU A 373 19.84 -23.33 -1.62
CA GLU A 373 20.18 -22.50 -0.46
C GLU A 373 19.15 -22.62 0.67
N THR A 374 17.89 -22.96 0.36
CA THR A 374 16.82 -23.06 1.35
C THR A 374 16.78 -24.44 1.98
N ASN A 375 16.98 -24.48 3.30
CA ASN A 375 16.75 -25.66 4.13
C ASN A 375 15.26 -25.90 4.33
N VAL A 376 14.87 -27.17 4.43
CA VAL A 376 13.50 -27.60 4.68
C VAL A 376 13.44 -28.28 6.04
N ASP A 377 12.55 -27.81 6.92
CA ASP A 377 12.30 -28.47 8.20
C ASP A 377 11.44 -29.72 8.00
N LEU A 378 12.09 -30.88 8.09
CA LEU A 378 11.45 -32.19 7.94
C LEU A 378 11.35 -32.94 9.28
N LYS A 379 11.91 -32.39 10.36
CA LYS A 379 12.08 -33.11 11.63
C LYS A 379 10.75 -33.50 12.25
N ASN A 380 9.74 -32.66 12.07
CA ASN A 380 8.41 -32.83 12.64
C ASN A 380 7.42 -33.51 11.69
N ASN A 381 7.87 -33.99 10.52
CA ASN A 381 7.01 -34.64 9.55
C ASN A 381 7.28 -36.14 9.49
N GLU A 382 6.36 -36.93 10.07
CA GLU A 382 6.45 -38.40 10.13
C GLU A 382 6.68 -39.04 8.73
N TYR A 383 6.14 -38.45 7.67
CA TYR A 383 6.33 -38.94 6.31
C TYR A 383 7.78 -38.84 5.83
N TYR A 384 8.49 -37.79 6.24
CA TYR A 384 9.87 -37.53 5.80
C TYR A 384 10.92 -38.03 6.78
N GLN A 385 10.56 -38.52 7.96
CA GLN A 385 11.52 -38.91 9.01
C GLN A 385 12.58 -39.89 8.49
N LYS A 386 12.18 -40.97 7.81
CA LYS A 386 13.12 -41.95 7.26
C LYS A 386 14.03 -41.35 6.19
N ILE A 387 13.47 -40.53 5.30
CA ILE A 387 14.21 -39.86 4.23
C ILE A 387 15.21 -38.86 4.82
N HIS A 388 14.79 -38.12 5.84
CA HIS A 388 15.63 -37.19 6.57
C HIS A 388 16.81 -37.92 7.20
N GLU A 389 16.58 -39.00 7.95
CA GLU A 389 17.65 -39.80 8.57
C GLU A 389 18.66 -40.35 7.54
N GLU A 390 18.18 -40.92 6.43
CA GLU A 390 19.03 -41.49 5.38
C GLU A 390 19.85 -40.40 4.66
N LEU A 391 19.23 -39.29 4.27
CA LEU A 391 19.89 -38.21 3.54
C LEU A 391 20.81 -37.39 4.45
N SER A 392 20.41 -37.11 5.70
CA SER A 392 21.27 -36.44 6.68
C SER A 392 22.53 -37.26 6.96
N LYS A 393 22.42 -38.58 7.09
CA LYS A 393 23.59 -39.46 7.21
C LYS A 393 24.48 -39.45 5.96
N LYS A 394 23.88 -39.42 4.77
CA LYS A 394 24.61 -39.40 3.49
C LYS A 394 25.38 -38.11 3.26
N TYR A 395 24.77 -36.97 3.58
CA TYR A 395 25.36 -35.65 3.34
C TYR A 395 26.09 -35.07 4.55
N GLY A 396 25.94 -35.66 5.74
CA GLY A 396 26.57 -35.21 6.97
C GLY A 396 26.01 -33.88 7.49
N VAL A 397 24.71 -33.62 7.28
CA VAL A 397 24.04 -32.37 7.65
C VAL A 397 22.74 -32.63 8.43
N ASP A 398 22.44 -31.78 9.41
CA ASP A 398 21.22 -31.88 10.24
C ASP A 398 19.99 -31.28 9.56
N GLU A 399 20.17 -30.45 8.54
CA GLU A 399 19.12 -29.85 7.74
C GLU A 399 19.40 -30.11 6.27
N LEU A 400 18.34 -30.40 5.51
CA LEU A 400 18.44 -30.75 4.10
C LEU A 400 17.85 -29.64 3.24
N THR A 401 18.51 -29.36 2.13
CA THR A 401 17.98 -28.45 1.11
C THR A 401 17.03 -29.18 0.17
N ALA A 402 16.15 -28.42 -0.51
CA ALA A 402 15.32 -28.99 -1.56
C ALA A 402 16.15 -29.69 -2.65
N ALA A 403 17.34 -29.17 -2.96
CA ALA A 403 18.27 -29.80 -3.89
C ALA A 403 18.76 -31.17 -3.43
N GLN A 404 19.07 -31.36 -2.14
CA GLN A 404 19.50 -32.64 -1.58
C GLN A 404 18.37 -33.69 -1.56
N MET A 405 17.11 -33.24 -1.53
CA MET A 405 15.92 -34.09 -1.70
C MET A 405 15.58 -34.41 -3.17
N GLY A 406 16.43 -33.97 -4.11
CA GLY A 406 16.23 -34.17 -5.54
C GLY A 406 15.29 -33.16 -6.19
N GLY A 407 15.06 -31.99 -5.59
CA GLY A 407 14.28 -30.88 -6.13
C GLY A 407 14.93 -30.15 -7.32
N LEU A 408 15.95 -30.75 -7.95
CA LEU A 408 16.63 -30.26 -9.15
C LEU A 408 16.48 -31.22 -10.36
N GLU A 409 15.67 -32.25 -10.22
CA GLU A 409 15.37 -33.20 -11.31
C GLU A 409 14.38 -32.59 -12.30
N CYS A 410 14.66 -32.72 -13.61
CA CYS A 410 13.82 -32.12 -14.66
C CYS A 410 12.35 -32.53 -14.58
N GLY A 411 12.06 -33.82 -14.40
CA GLY A 411 10.69 -34.36 -14.37
C GLY A 411 9.85 -33.90 -13.17
N LYS A 412 10.47 -33.38 -12.11
CA LYS A 412 9.73 -32.84 -10.95
C LYS A 412 9.18 -31.43 -11.21
N CYS A 413 9.75 -30.72 -12.19
CA CYS A 413 9.39 -29.34 -12.52
C CYS A 413 8.76 -29.20 -13.91
N HIS A 414 9.07 -30.09 -14.85
CA HIS A 414 8.72 -29.92 -16.27
C HIS A 414 7.94 -31.08 -16.92
N TYR A 415 7.46 -32.03 -16.11
CA TYR A 415 6.87 -33.31 -16.49
C TYR A 415 7.86 -34.34 -17.04
#